data_AF-A0A2N3RDE7-F1
#
_entry.id   AF-A0A2N3RDE7-F1
#
_cell.length_a   1.000
_cell.length_b   1.000
_cell.length_c   1.000
_cell.angle_alpha   90.00
_cell.angle_beta   90.00
_cell.angle_gamma   90.00
#
_symmetry.space_group_name_H-M   'P 1'
#
loop_
_entity.id
_entity.type
_entity.pdbx_description
1 polymer ?
#
loop_
_entity_poly.entity_id
_entity_poly.type
_entity_poly.pdbx_seq_one_letter_code
_entity_poly.pdbx_strand_id
1 'polypeptide(L)'
;LKTIEPLLAEKYVSKYTYLTYENALLDAEAEIQDARAQQSTLRNQRAALLGEITEIKTTASRQASEIEREKSTIEDQVARAKSDRLQTITSPLSGTVAAIYASQGQRIGTDSIIASITPSESVFEA
;
A
#
# COMPACT_ATOMS: atom_id res chain seq x y z
N LEU A 1 28.95 11.31 52.08
CA LEU A 1 29.96 10.54 52.85
C LEU A 1 31.27 11.30 53.06
N LYS A 2 31.98 11.72 51.99
CA LYS A 2 33.29 12.43 52.08
C LYS A 2 33.36 13.59 53.08
N THR A 3 32.27 14.31 53.32
CA THR A 3 32.20 15.43 54.27
C THR A 3 31.84 15.02 55.70
N ILE A 4 31.14 13.89 55.90
CA ILE A 4 30.63 13.43 57.21
C ILE A 4 31.60 12.44 57.86
N GLU A 5 32.34 11.70 57.05
CA GLU A 5 33.38 10.76 57.48
C GLU A 5 34.46 11.40 58.39
N PRO A 6 35.07 12.56 58.06
CA PRO A 6 36.00 13.23 58.98
C PRO A 6 35.33 13.75 60.26
N LEU A 7 34.05 14.17 60.19
CA LEU A 7 33.29 14.63 61.37
C LEU A 7 32.94 13.48 62.33
N LEU A 8 32.81 12.26 61.83
CA LEU A 8 32.69 11.05 62.65
C LEU A 8 34.03 10.74 63.35
N ALA A 9 35.16 10.87 62.64
CA ALA A 9 36.49 10.64 63.19
C ALA A 9 36.82 11.62 64.33
N GLU A 10 36.39 12.87 64.20
CA GLU A 10 36.52 13.91 65.22
C GLU A 10 35.41 13.87 66.30
N LYS A 11 34.51 12.87 66.25
CA LYS A 11 33.37 12.66 67.16
C LYS A 11 32.33 13.79 67.19
N TYR A 12 32.34 14.70 66.22
CA TYR A 12 31.31 15.74 66.06
C TYR A 12 29.97 15.19 65.60
N VAL A 13 29.95 13.98 65.00
CA VAL A 13 28.74 13.33 64.50
C VAL A 13 28.67 11.89 65.04
N SER A 14 27.46 11.43 65.38
CA SER A 14 27.26 10.07 65.88
C SER A 14 27.45 9.02 64.78
N LYS A 15 27.91 7.82 65.15
CA LYS A 15 27.97 6.67 64.23
C LYS A 15 26.61 6.35 63.62
N TYR A 16 25.54 6.52 64.38
CA TYR A 16 24.17 6.36 63.90
C TYR A 16 23.87 7.30 62.74
N THR A 17 24.16 8.60 62.91
CA THR A 17 23.95 9.61 61.86
C THR A 17 24.75 9.31 60.60
N TYR A 18 26.01 8.88 60.73
CA TYR A 18 26.82 8.47 59.59
C TYR A 18 26.17 7.31 58.82
N LEU A 19 25.73 6.25 59.52
CA LEU A 19 25.08 5.10 58.92
C LEU A 19 23.75 5.47 58.23
N THR A 20 22.99 6.43 58.77
CA THR A 20 21.79 6.95 58.10
C THR A 20 22.12 7.56 56.74
N TYR A 21 23.17 8.38 56.66
CA TYR A 21 23.60 8.98 55.39
C TYR A 21 24.20 7.96 54.42
N GLU A 22 24.87 6.93 54.93
CA GLU A 22 25.39 5.83 54.12
C GLU A 22 24.24 5.03 53.48
N ASN A 23 23.24 4.65 54.27
CA ASN A 23 22.05 3.96 53.76
C ASN A 23 21.29 4.81 52.74
N ALA A 24 21.10 6.12 53.03
CA ALA A 24 20.43 7.02 52.08
C ALA A 24 21.18 7.14 50.74
N LEU A 25 22.53 7.07 50.76
CA LEU A 25 23.31 7.05 49.52
C LEU A 25 23.09 5.74 48.75
N LEU A 26 23.12 4.60 49.44
CA LEU A 26 22.88 3.29 48.83
C LEU A 26 21.48 3.19 48.22
N ASP A 27 20.47 3.70 48.91
CA ASP A 27 19.09 3.75 48.41
C ASP A 27 19.01 4.62 47.14
N ALA A 28 19.62 5.81 47.14
CA ALA A 28 19.65 6.68 45.97
C ALA A 28 20.43 6.05 44.79
N GLU A 29 21.50 5.31 45.05
CA GLU A 29 22.24 4.57 44.03
C GLU A 29 21.39 3.46 43.41
N ALA A 30 20.63 2.73 44.22
CA ALA A 30 19.68 1.72 43.74
C ALA A 30 18.60 2.35 42.84
N GLU A 31 18.00 3.47 43.26
CA GLU A 31 17.01 4.21 42.46
C GLU A 31 17.59 4.66 41.11
N ILE A 32 18.84 5.11 41.07
CA ILE A 32 19.51 5.49 39.82
C ILE A 32 19.69 4.29 38.89
N GLN A 33 20.04 3.12 39.42
CA GLN A 33 20.18 1.91 38.60
C GLN A 33 18.84 1.46 38.04
N ASP A 34 17.78 1.49 38.84
CA ASP A 34 16.43 1.17 38.41
C ASP A 34 15.95 2.14 37.33
N ALA A 35 16.15 3.45 37.51
CA ALA A 35 15.82 4.46 36.51
C ALA A 35 16.59 4.26 35.19
N ARG A 36 17.87 3.85 35.26
CA ARG A 36 18.67 3.51 34.07
C ARG A 36 18.14 2.27 33.35
N ALA A 37 17.75 1.25 34.10
CA ALA A 37 17.14 0.05 33.53
C ALA A 37 15.81 0.38 32.82
N GLN A 38 14.96 1.18 33.45
CA GLN A 38 13.70 1.67 32.85
C GLN A 38 13.96 2.50 31.60
N GLN A 39 14.96 3.39 31.62
CA GLN A 39 15.34 4.17 30.45
C GLN A 39 15.79 3.28 29.28
N SER A 40 16.56 2.23 29.56
CA SER A 40 17.00 1.26 28.54
C SER A 40 15.80 0.53 27.93
N THR A 41 14.88 0.06 28.76
CA THR A 41 13.63 -0.59 28.31
C THR A 41 12.81 0.33 27.42
N LEU A 42 12.59 1.59 27.84
CA LEU A 42 11.84 2.58 27.06
C LEU A 42 12.53 2.91 25.72
N ARG A 43 13.87 2.98 25.69
CA ARG A 43 14.62 3.16 24.44
C ARG A 43 14.40 2.00 23.47
N ASN A 44 14.43 0.77 23.95
CA ASN A 44 14.20 -0.41 23.13
C ASN A 44 12.76 -0.46 22.61
N GLN A 45 11.77 -0.16 23.46
CA GLN A 45 10.36 -0.06 23.05
C GLN A 45 10.16 1.03 21.98
N ARG A 46 10.79 2.20 22.14
CA ARG A 46 10.74 3.27 21.14
C ARG A 46 11.37 2.83 19.82
N ALA A 47 12.48 2.12 19.84
CA ALA A 47 13.12 1.60 18.63
C ALA A 47 12.22 0.59 17.91
N ALA A 48 11.57 -0.32 18.65
CA ALA A 48 10.62 -1.28 18.09
C ALA A 48 9.42 -0.58 17.41
N LEU A 49 8.81 0.40 18.08
CA LEU A 49 7.69 1.17 17.52
C LEU A 49 8.08 1.96 16.26
N LEU A 50 9.29 2.52 16.21
CA LEU A 50 9.78 3.18 15.00
C LEU A 50 9.99 2.20 13.84
N GLY A 51 10.41 0.97 14.15
CA GLY A 51 10.48 -0.13 13.20
C GLY A 51 9.11 -0.46 12.63
N GLU A 52 8.11 -0.65 13.50
CA GLU A 52 6.73 -0.95 13.11
C GLU A 52 6.12 0.15 12.23
N ILE A 53 6.32 1.43 12.58
CA ILE A 53 5.90 2.56 11.75
C ILE A 53 6.51 2.49 10.35
N THR A 54 7.78 2.12 10.25
CA THR A 54 8.48 2.03 8.96
C THR A 54 7.95 0.87 8.11
N GLU A 55 7.67 -0.26 8.74
CA GLU A 55 7.06 -1.44 8.10
C GLU A 55 5.65 -1.14 7.59
N ILE A 56 4.81 -0.50 8.40
CA ILE A 56 3.46 -0.08 8.02
C ILE A 56 3.51 0.84 6.80
N LYS A 57 4.40 1.85 6.81
CA LYS A 57 4.55 2.77 5.66
C LYS A 57 4.97 2.04 4.39
N THR A 58 5.93 1.13 4.50
CA THR A 58 6.43 0.34 3.36
C THR A 58 5.32 -0.54 2.79
N THR A 59 4.56 -1.21 3.67
CA THR A 59 3.43 -2.06 3.28
C THR A 59 2.33 -1.25 2.60
N ALA A 60 1.95 -0.11 3.16
CA ALA A 60 0.94 0.78 2.57
C ALA A 60 1.35 1.30 1.19
N SER A 61 2.62 1.70 1.03
CA SER A 61 3.14 2.14 -0.28
C SER A 61 3.12 1.01 -1.33
N ARG A 62 3.46 -0.22 -0.93
CA ARG A 62 3.39 -1.39 -1.79
C ARG A 62 1.95 -1.67 -2.24
N GLN A 63 0.99 -1.65 -1.30
CA GLN A 63 -0.43 -1.87 -1.59
C GLN A 63 -0.99 -0.79 -2.51
N ALA A 64 -0.67 0.49 -2.27
CA ALA A 64 -1.10 1.58 -3.15
C ALA A 64 -0.58 1.39 -4.59
N SER A 65 0.67 0.97 -4.74
CA SER A 65 1.26 0.70 -6.06
C SER A 65 0.62 -0.50 -6.76
N GLU A 66 0.19 -1.51 -6.00
CA GLU A 66 -0.53 -2.68 -6.50
C GLU A 66 -1.92 -2.30 -7.02
N ILE A 67 -2.67 -1.53 -6.22
CA ILE A 67 -3.98 -0.99 -6.59
C ILE A 67 -3.90 -0.14 -7.86
N GLU A 68 -2.89 0.72 -8.01
CA GLU A 68 -2.76 1.56 -9.21
C GLU A 68 -2.49 0.73 -10.47
N ARG A 69 -1.68 -0.34 -10.35
CA ARG A 69 -1.46 -1.27 -11.47
C ARG A 69 -2.72 -2.04 -11.86
N GLU A 70 -3.48 -2.52 -10.87
CA GLU A 70 -4.75 -3.20 -11.11
C GLU A 70 -5.75 -2.28 -11.79
N LYS A 71 -5.88 -1.04 -11.29
CA LYS A 71 -6.73 -0.01 -11.88
C LYS A 71 -6.35 0.25 -13.33
N SER A 72 -5.07 0.47 -13.62
CA SER A 72 -4.60 0.68 -14.99
C SER A 72 -4.92 -0.52 -15.90
N THR A 73 -4.76 -1.74 -15.39
CA THR A 73 -5.12 -2.97 -16.12
C THR A 73 -6.62 -3.02 -16.44
N ILE A 74 -7.46 -2.67 -15.47
CA ILE A 74 -8.92 -2.63 -15.64
C ILE A 74 -9.32 -1.54 -16.63
N GLU A 75 -8.72 -0.36 -16.56
CA GLU A 75 -8.97 0.74 -17.50
C GLU A 75 -8.65 0.33 -18.94
N ASP A 76 -7.52 -0.35 -19.17
CA ASP A 76 -7.14 -0.90 -20.47
C ASP A 76 -8.14 -1.95 -20.96
N GLN A 77 -8.59 -2.86 -20.09
CA GLN A 77 -9.62 -3.85 -20.43
C GLN A 77 -10.93 -3.19 -20.83
N VAL A 78 -11.35 -2.17 -20.09
CA VAL A 78 -12.57 -1.40 -20.39
C VAL A 78 -12.44 -0.65 -21.71
N ALA A 79 -11.27 -0.07 -22.00
CA ALA A 79 -11.02 0.62 -23.26
C ALA A 79 -11.12 -0.34 -24.46
N ARG A 80 -10.51 -1.53 -24.37
CA ARG A 80 -10.62 -2.59 -25.38
C ARG A 80 -12.06 -3.05 -25.57
N ALA A 81 -12.75 -3.39 -24.48
CA ALA A 81 -14.15 -3.84 -24.53
C ALA A 81 -15.10 -2.78 -25.12
N LYS A 82 -14.84 -1.49 -24.88
CA LYS A 82 -15.60 -0.39 -25.50
C LYS A 82 -15.32 -0.29 -27.00
N SER A 83 -14.07 -0.45 -27.43
CA SER A 83 -13.71 -0.50 -28.85
C SER A 83 -14.42 -1.65 -29.58
N ASP A 84 -14.55 -2.80 -28.92
CA ASP A 84 -15.18 -3.99 -29.51
C ASP A 84 -16.72 -3.93 -29.57
N ARG A 85 -17.34 -2.93 -28.92
CA ARG A 85 -18.80 -2.87 -28.71
C ARG A 85 -19.60 -2.50 -29.95
N LEU A 86 -19.01 -1.83 -30.94
CA LEU A 86 -19.70 -1.40 -32.16
C LEU A 86 -18.82 -1.69 -33.39
N GLN A 87 -18.97 -2.88 -33.96
CA GLN A 87 -18.44 -3.18 -35.28
C GLN A 87 -19.41 -2.67 -36.34
N THR A 88 -19.01 -1.64 -37.08
CA THR A 88 -19.74 -1.18 -38.26
C THR A 88 -19.18 -1.89 -39.47
N ILE A 89 -20.02 -2.62 -40.20
CA ILE A 89 -19.63 -3.27 -41.45
C ILE A 89 -20.03 -2.34 -42.59
N THR A 90 -19.03 -1.83 -43.31
CA THR A 90 -19.22 -0.95 -44.47
C THR A 90 -19.21 -1.75 -45.76
N SER A 91 -19.92 -1.28 -46.78
CA SER A 91 -19.84 -1.87 -48.11
C SER A 91 -18.40 -1.77 -48.66
N PRO A 92 -17.83 -2.84 -49.23
CA PRO A 92 -16.53 -2.77 -49.89
C PRO A 92 -16.58 -2.07 -51.25
N LEU A 93 -17.77 -1.92 -51.85
CA LEU A 93 -17.96 -1.36 -53.19
C LEU A 93 -19.22 -0.50 -53.28
N SER A 94 -19.23 0.44 -54.22
CA SER A 94 -20.44 1.23 -54.51
C SER A 94 -21.46 0.38 -55.29
N GLY A 95 -22.71 0.41 -54.87
CA GLY A 95 -23.77 -0.38 -55.46
C GLY A 95 -25.09 -0.30 -54.69
N THR A 96 -26.07 -1.07 -55.13
CA THR A 96 -27.39 -1.18 -54.50
C THR A 96 -27.45 -2.43 -53.63
N VAL A 97 -27.98 -2.33 -52.41
CA VAL A 97 -28.21 -3.49 -51.55
C VAL A 97 -29.34 -4.35 -52.13
N ALA A 98 -29.02 -5.56 -52.57
CA ALA A 98 -29.97 -6.48 -53.19
C ALA A 98 -30.78 -7.25 -52.14
N ALA A 99 -30.15 -7.64 -51.03
CA ALA A 99 -30.78 -8.36 -49.94
C ALA A 99 -30.02 -8.15 -48.62
N ILE A 100 -30.76 -8.20 -47.50
CA ILE A 100 -30.22 -8.22 -46.14
C ILE A 100 -30.66 -9.53 -45.49
N TYR A 101 -29.70 -10.33 -45.02
CA TYR A 101 -29.94 -11.66 -44.44
C TYR A 101 -29.84 -11.67 -42.91
N ALA A 102 -29.31 -10.59 -42.32
CA ALA A 102 -29.19 -10.41 -40.88
C ALA A 102 -30.45 -9.76 -40.30
N SER A 103 -30.93 -10.28 -39.17
CA SER A 103 -32.02 -9.69 -38.38
C SER A 103 -31.51 -9.02 -37.11
N GLN A 104 -32.23 -8.00 -36.62
CA GLN A 104 -31.87 -7.32 -35.37
C GLN A 104 -31.88 -8.30 -34.18
N GLY A 105 -30.81 -8.29 -33.39
CA GLY A 105 -30.64 -9.18 -32.23
C GLY A 105 -30.19 -10.62 -32.58
N GLN A 106 -30.03 -10.95 -33.86
CA GLN A 106 -29.50 -12.23 -34.30
C GLN A 106 -28.00 -12.33 -34.00
N ARG A 107 -27.56 -13.46 -33.43
CA ARG A 107 -26.14 -13.80 -33.35
C ARG A 107 -25.67 -14.32 -34.70
N ILE A 108 -24.59 -13.76 -35.23
CA ILE A 108 -24.03 -14.08 -36.54
C ILE A 108 -22.58 -14.51 -36.36
N GLY A 109 -22.18 -15.59 -37.05
CA GLY A 109 -20.81 -16.11 -37.03
C GLY A 109 -19.93 -15.47 -38.11
N THR A 110 -18.62 -15.72 -38.05
CA THR A 110 -17.61 -15.11 -38.95
C THR A 110 -17.84 -15.39 -40.44
N ASP A 111 -18.44 -16.55 -40.78
CA ASP A 111 -18.65 -16.99 -42.17
C ASP A 111 -20.08 -16.74 -42.69
N SER A 112 -20.89 -16.02 -41.94
CA SER A 112 -22.29 -15.78 -42.30
C SER A 112 -22.43 -14.59 -43.24
N ILE A 113 -23.19 -14.76 -44.32
CA ILE A 113 -23.53 -13.67 -45.23
C ILE A 113 -24.59 -12.78 -44.57
N ILE A 114 -24.31 -11.47 -44.44
CA ILE A 114 -25.22 -10.50 -43.82
C ILE A 114 -26.00 -9.66 -44.83
N ALA A 115 -25.46 -9.43 -46.02
CA ALA A 115 -26.08 -8.67 -47.10
C ALA A 115 -25.44 -9.01 -48.46
N SER A 116 -26.17 -8.75 -49.54
CA SER A 116 -25.68 -8.80 -50.92
C SER A 116 -25.76 -7.43 -51.57
N ILE A 117 -24.76 -7.08 -52.38
CA ILE A 117 -24.63 -5.75 -53.01
C ILE A 117 -24.39 -5.94 -54.50
N THR A 118 -25.25 -5.33 -55.31
CA THR A 118 -25.11 -5.28 -56.76
C THR A 118 -24.28 -4.05 -57.14
N PRO A 119 -23.08 -4.20 -57.72
CA PRO A 119 -22.22 -3.07 -58.07
C PRO A 119 -22.89 -2.12 -59.07
N SER A 120 -22.63 -0.81 -58.96
CA SER A 120 -23.17 0.19 -59.89
C SER A 120 -22.72 -0.02 -61.34
N GLU A 121 -21.56 -0.66 -61.55
CA GLU A 121 -20.97 -0.92 -62.87
C GLU A 121 -21.31 -2.32 -63.41
N SER A 122 -22.31 -3.00 -62.84
CA SER A 122 -22.73 -4.31 -63.34
C SER A 122 -23.44 -4.18 -64.68
N VAL A 123 -22.72 -4.47 -65.76
CA VAL A 123 -23.30 -4.66 -67.09
C VAL A 123 -24.13 -5.96 -67.04
N PHE A 124 -25.43 -5.84 -67.19
CA PHE A 124 -26.34 -6.99 -67.37
C PHE A 124 -25.98 -7.71 -68.69
N GLU A 125 -25.51 -8.95 -68.63
CA GLU A 125 -25.62 -9.90 -69.74
C GLU A 125 -26.93 -10.66 -69.60
N ALA A 126 -27.72 -10.67 -70.67
CA ALA A 126 -29.03 -11.31 -70.79
C ALA A 126 -28.94 -12.64 -71.53
#